data_AF-A0A9D1GG41-F1
#
_entry.id   AF-A0A9D1GG41-F1
#
_cell.length_a   1.000
_cell.length_b   1.000
_cell.length_c   1.000
_cell.angle_alpha   90.00
_cell.angle_beta   90.00
_cell.angle_gamma   90.00
#
_symmetry.space_group_name_H-M   'P 1'
#
loop_
_entity.id
_entity.type
_entity.pdbx_description
1 polymer ?
#
loop_
_entity_poly.entity_id
_entity_poly.type
_entity_poly.pdbx_seq_one_letter_code
_entity_poly.pdbx_strand_id
1 'polypeptide(L)'
;MATTRETLKKWFSRGAYPSAGQFAAWIDSFFHKDDKIPAASVEGLTDTLNGKADAATVDSIKKQQEQDAGRIGDLETATGELFPKVIDLGEYTPGKGFYLDEDLEEIAAVMLAATKGKAPLLLKATTQFGEPLFLGAAAVNIEDGVDYRLTFLFDNGRSYSISFEAGYPDTVTQGFVQSGTITSETYTDTTDYEEI
;
A
#
# COMPACT_ATOMS: atom_id res chain seq x y z
N MET A 1 -35.01 -25.99 -13.81
CA MET A 1 -35.11 -25.56 -12.39
C MET A 1 -34.33 -26.55 -11.56
N ALA A 2 -33.36 -26.09 -10.77
CA ALA A 2 -32.57 -26.97 -9.91
C ALA A 2 -33.41 -27.49 -8.73
N THR A 3 -33.13 -28.69 -8.26
CA THR A 3 -33.80 -29.27 -7.10
C THR A 3 -33.35 -28.54 -5.83
N THR A 4 -34.29 -28.07 -5.01
CA THR A 4 -33.92 -27.36 -3.77
C THR A 4 -33.23 -28.29 -2.78
N ARG A 5 -32.34 -27.72 -1.95
CA ARG A 5 -31.66 -28.48 -0.87
C ARG A 5 -32.66 -29.14 0.09
N GLU A 6 -33.79 -28.49 0.35
CA GLU A 6 -34.86 -29.04 1.21
C GLU A 6 -35.56 -30.24 0.56
N THR A 7 -35.74 -30.23 -0.76
CA THR A 7 -36.24 -31.41 -1.49
C THR A 7 -35.22 -32.54 -1.50
N LEU A 8 -33.94 -32.25 -1.71
CA LEU A 8 -32.87 -33.25 -1.64
C LEU A 8 -32.80 -33.90 -0.25
N LYS A 9 -32.84 -33.11 0.84
CA LYS A 9 -32.84 -33.63 2.22
C LYS A 9 -33.99 -34.60 2.51
N LYS A 10 -35.18 -34.40 1.89
CA LYS A 10 -36.32 -35.30 2.06
C LYS A 10 -36.07 -36.66 1.40
N TRP A 11 -35.46 -36.70 0.23
CA TRP A 11 -35.15 -37.93 -0.50
C TRP A 11 -34.12 -38.82 0.21
N PHE A 12 -33.21 -38.21 0.97
CA PHE A 12 -32.18 -38.89 1.75
C PHE A 12 -32.48 -38.95 3.26
N SER A 13 -33.74 -38.74 3.65
CA SER A 13 -34.17 -38.85 5.05
C SER A 13 -34.21 -40.31 5.51
N ARG A 14 -34.20 -40.53 6.83
CA ARG A 14 -34.15 -41.88 7.41
C ARG A 14 -35.34 -42.72 6.93
N GLY A 15 -35.03 -43.85 6.27
CA GLY A 15 -36.04 -44.78 5.74
C GLY A 15 -36.61 -44.38 4.37
N ALA A 16 -36.19 -43.26 3.80
CA ALA A 16 -36.49 -42.89 2.42
C ALA A 16 -35.39 -43.43 1.48
N TYR A 17 -35.79 -43.86 0.28
CA TYR A 17 -34.87 -44.26 -0.78
C TYR A 17 -35.17 -43.45 -2.04
N PRO A 18 -34.20 -42.68 -2.58
CA PRO A 18 -34.41 -41.91 -3.79
C PRO A 18 -34.61 -42.84 -4.99
N SER A 19 -35.49 -42.45 -5.92
CA SER A 19 -35.57 -43.11 -7.22
C SER A 19 -34.31 -42.83 -8.05
N ALA A 20 -34.08 -43.61 -9.12
CA ALA A 20 -32.94 -43.39 -10.02
C ALA A 20 -32.91 -41.96 -10.61
N GLY A 21 -34.07 -41.38 -10.93
CA GLY A 21 -34.16 -39.99 -11.41
C GLY A 21 -33.88 -38.96 -10.31
N GLN A 22 -34.28 -39.23 -9.06
CA GLN A 22 -33.96 -38.38 -7.91
C GLN A 22 -32.47 -38.41 -7.59
N PHE A 23 -31.83 -39.57 -7.76
CA PHE A 23 -30.39 -39.72 -7.61
C PHE A 23 -29.61 -38.98 -8.71
N ALA A 24 -30.01 -39.11 -9.97
CA ALA A 24 -29.40 -38.35 -11.07
C ALA A 24 -29.52 -36.84 -10.86
N ALA A 25 -30.71 -36.36 -10.48
CA ALA A 25 -30.94 -34.94 -10.19
C ALA A 25 -30.10 -34.41 -9.00
N TRP A 26 -29.69 -35.28 -8.07
CA TRP A 26 -28.78 -34.92 -6.98
C TRP A 26 -27.35 -34.74 -7.50
N ILE A 27 -26.85 -35.64 -8.34
CA ILE A 27 -25.52 -35.53 -8.97
C ILE A 27 -25.44 -34.26 -9.84
N ASP A 28 -26.48 -34.00 -10.64
CA ASP A 28 -26.54 -32.81 -11.50
C ASP A 28 -26.67 -31.48 -10.74
N SER A 29 -26.90 -31.52 -9.42
CA SER A 29 -27.01 -30.30 -8.59
C SER A 29 -25.64 -29.75 -8.14
N PHE A 30 -24.54 -30.48 -8.36
CA PHE A 30 -23.19 -30.06 -8.01
C PHE A 30 -22.35 -29.82 -9.26
N PHE A 31 -21.41 -28.87 -9.17
CA PHE A 31 -20.32 -28.78 -10.13
C PHE A 31 -19.28 -29.87 -9.82
N HIS A 32 -18.93 -30.66 -10.82
CA HIS A 32 -17.84 -31.62 -10.73
C HIS A 32 -16.50 -30.91 -10.92
N LYS A 33 -15.41 -31.58 -10.56
CA LYS A 33 -14.06 -31.01 -10.62
C LYS A 33 -13.67 -30.53 -12.03
N ASP A 34 -14.21 -31.19 -13.06
CA ASP A 34 -13.92 -30.89 -14.46
C ASP A 34 -14.94 -29.92 -15.09
N ASP A 35 -15.95 -29.49 -14.33
CA ASP A 35 -16.98 -28.57 -14.82
C ASP A 35 -16.48 -27.11 -14.73
N LYS A 36 -16.71 -26.35 -15.80
CA LYS A 36 -16.46 -24.90 -15.79
C LYS A 36 -17.56 -24.19 -15.00
N ILE A 37 -17.17 -23.46 -13.95
CA ILE A 37 -18.08 -22.64 -13.16
C ILE A 37 -18.31 -21.31 -13.91
N PRO A 38 -19.54 -20.98 -14.33
CA PRO A 38 -19.83 -19.68 -14.93
C PRO A 38 -19.68 -18.56 -13.90
N ALA A 39 -19.11 -17.41 -14.29
CA ALA A 39 -18.96 -16.27 -13.39
C ALA A 39 -20.30 -15.78 -12.81
N ALA A 40 -21.39 -15.89 -13.59
CA ALA A 40 -22.74 -15.56 -13.17
C ALA A 40 -23.31 -16.48 -12.07
N SER A 41 -22.69 -17.64 -11.82
CA SER A 41 -23.08 -18.56 -10.74
C SER A 41 -22.49 -18.16 -9.39
N VAL A 42 -21.55 -17.22 -9.36
CA VAL A 42 -20.96 -16.67 -8.13
C VAL A 42 -21.63 -15.34 -7.81
N GLU A 43 -22.41 -15.32 -6.73
CA GLU A 43 -23.10 -14.12 -6.25
C GLU A 43 -22.09 -12.99 -5.97
N GLY A 44 -22.37 -11.80 -6.51
CA GLY A 44 -21.53 -10.61 -6.33
C GLY A 44 -20.23 -10.56 -7.15
N LEU A 45 -19.86 -11.60 -7.90
CA LEU A 45 -18.60 -11.62 -8.67
C LEU A 45 -18.60 -10.57 -9.77
N THR A 46 -19.66 -10.51 -10.57
CA THR A 46 -19.80 -9.52 -11.67
C THR A 46 -19.82 -8.10 -11.14
N ASP A 47 -20.53 -7.83 -10.05
CA ASP A 47 -20.60 -6.49 -9.46
C ASP A 47 -19.23 -6.06 -8.89
N THR A 48 -18.51 -6.98 -8.25
CA THR A 48 -17.15 -6.73 -7.74
C THR A 48 -16.17 -6.43 -8.88
N LEU A 49 -16.27 -7.15 -10.00
CA LEU A 49 -15.45 -6.94 -11.19
C LEU A 49 -15.77 -5.59 -11.86
N ASN A 50 -17.04 -5.27 -12.00
CA ASN A 50 -17.49 -4.00 -12.58
C ASN A 50 -17.16 -2.79 -11.71
N GLY A 51 -16.91 -2.99 -10.41
CA GLY A 51 -16.43 -1.95 -9.51
C GLY A 51 -14.94 -1.63 -9.64
N LYS A 52 -14.16 -2.45 -10.36
CA LYS A 52 -12.74 -2.20 -10.62
C LYS A 52 -12.55 -1.42 -11.92
N ALA A 53 -11.52 -0.57 -11.97
CA ALA A 53 -11.12 0.08 -13.21
C ALA A 53 -10.63 -0.95 -14.23
N ASP A 54 -10.99 -0.78 -15.49
CA ASP A 54 -10.47 -1.61 -16.57
C ASP A 54 -9.00 -1.25 -16.90
N ALA A 55 -8.29 -2.18 -17.54
CA ALA A 55 -6.87 -2.02 -17.85
C ALA A 55 -6.58 -0.78 -18.72
N ALA A 56 -7.46 -0.45 -19.67
CA ALA A 56 -7.25 0.71 -20.54
C ALA A 56 -7.40 2.03 -19.77
N THR A 57 -8.36 2.10 -18.84
CA THR A 57 -8.48 3.22 -17.92
C THR A 57 -7.22 3.37 -17.06
N VAL A 58 -6.72 2.29 -16.45
CA VAL A 58 -5.50 2.32 -15.65
C VAL A 58 -4.29 2.78 -16.48
N ASP A 59 -4.11 2.26 -17.69
CA ASP A 59 -3.01 2.65 -18.58
C ASP A 59 -3.09 4.12 -18.99
N SER A 60 -4.29 4.65 -19.20
CA SER A 60 -4.50 6.06 -19.52
C SER A 60 -4.13 6.97 -18.35
N ILE A 61 -4.45 6.55 -17.11
CA ILE A 61 -4.10 7.27 -15.89
C ILE A 61 -2.58 7.31 -15.72
N LYS A 62 -1.89 6.18 -15.90
CA LYS A 62 -0.42 6.12 -15.84
C LYS A 62 0.24 7.07 -16.84
N LYS A 63 -0.22 7.07 -18.09
CA LYS A 63 0.29 7.99 -19.13
C LYS A 63 0.03 9.45 -18.78
N GLN A 64 -1.14 9.76 -18.23
CA GLN A 64 -1.45 11.13 -17.79
C GLN A 64 -0.54 11.57 -16.65
N GLN A 65 -0.27 10.69 -15.68
CA GLN A 65 0.64 10.94 -14.56
C GLN A 65 2.07 11.25 -15.05
N GLU A 66 2.58 10.48 -16.02
CA GLU A 66 3.90 10.74 -16.63
C GLU A 66 3.94 12.10 -17.36
N GLN A 67 2.89 12.43 -18.10
CA GLN A 67 2.78 13.72 -18.79
C GLN A 67 2.72 14.90 -17.81
N ASP A 68 1.95 14.75 -16.73
CA ASP A 68 1.81 15.77 -15.70
C ASP A 68 3.14 15.97 -14.96
N ALA A 69 3.88 14.89 -14.66
CA ALA A 69 5.23 14.98 -14.10
C ALA A 69 6.19 15.76 -15.01
N GLY A 70 6.15 15.52 -16.33
CA GLY A 70 6.93 16.28 -17.30
C GLY A 70 6.55 17.77 -17.33
N ARG A 71 5.24 18.08 -17.36
CA ARG A 71 4.74 19.46 -17.33
C ARG A 71 5.16 20.21 -16.06
N ILE A 72 5.19 19.53 -14.90
CA ILE A 72 5.68 20.10 -13.64
C ILE A 72 7.16 20.47 -13.78
N GLY A 73 8.00 19.60 -14.35
CA GLY A 73 9.42 19.91 -14.57
C GLY A 73 9.65 21.11 -15.49
N ASP A 74 8.87 21.22 -16.57
CA ASP A 74 8.90 22.39 -17.47
C ASP A 74 8.49 23.67 -16.74
N LEU A 75 7.46 23.60 -15.88
CA LEU A 75 7.00 24.72 -15.07
C LEU A 75 8.06 25.15 -14.04
N GLU A 76 8.67 24.20 -13.32
CA GLU A 76 9.77 24.47 -12.37
C GLU A 76 10.92 25.20 -13.07
N THR A 77 11.24 24.79 -14.29
CA THR A 77 12.28 25.43 -15.11
C THR A 77 11.86 26.83 -15.58
N ALA A 78 10.60 27.01 -15.96
CA ALA A 78 10.09 28.27 -16.51
C ALA A 78 9.85 29.35 -15.45
N THR A 79 9.35 28.99 -14.26
CA THR A 79 9.04 29.94 -13.18
C THR A 79 10.20 30.11 -12.20
N GLY A 80 11.10 29.13 -12.10
CA GLY A 80 12.10 29.06 -11.05
C GLY A 80 11.52 28.75 -9.66
N GLU A 81 10.21 28.49 -9.57
CA GLU A 81 9.53 28.06 -8.36
C GLU A 81 9.51 26.53 -8.32
N LEU A 82 9.90 25.96 -7.19
CA LEU A 82 9.97 24.52 -7.01
C LEU A 82 8.70 24.04 -6.32
N PHE A 83 8.04 23.04 -6.90
CA PHE A 83 6.86 22.46 -6.28
C PHE A 83 7.27 21.63 -5.06
N PRO A 84 6.49 21.68 -3.96
CA PRO A 84 6.75 20.84 -2.81
C PRO A 84 6.79 19.37 -3.19
N LYS A 85 7.77 18.65 -2.66
CA LYS A 85 7.83 17.19 -2.77
C LYS A 85 7.23 16.59 -1.50
N VAL A 86 6.52 15.47 -1.63
CA VAL A 86 5.83 14.82 -0.51
C VAL A 86 6.45 13.43 -0.31
N ILE A 87 6.72 13.07 0.94
CA ILE A 87 7.05 11.69 1.34
C ILE A 87 5.94 11.19 2.25
N ASP A 88 5.41 9.99 1.98
CA ASP A 88 4.59 9.28 2.96
C ASP A 88 5.48 8.50 3.92
N LEU A 89 5.33 8.76 5.21
CA LEU A 89 5.98 7.99 6.26
C LEU A 89 5.06 6.91 6.83
N GLY A 90 3.87 6.72 6.25
CA GLY A 90 2.90 5.71 6.63
C GLY A 90 2.42 5.87 8.07
N GLU A 91 2.25 4.74 8.76
CA GLU A 91 1.70 4.70 10.11
C GLU A 91 2.77 4.89 11.18
N TYR A 92 2.55 5.79 12.13
CA TYR A 92 3.35 5.90 13.35
C TYR A 92 2.72 5.15 14.52
N THR A 93 3.51 4.28 15.14
CA THR A 93 3.17 3.61 16.39
C THR A 93 4.15 3.99 17.51
N PRO A 94 3.66 4.48 18.67
CA PRO A 94 4.51 4.77 19.83
C PRO A 94 5.36 3.58 20.27
N GLY A 95 6.66 3.77 20.40
CA GLY A 95 7.62 2.71 20.78
C GLY A 95 7.95 1.71 19.67
N LYS A 96 7.50 1.97 18.44
CA LYS A 96 7.85 1.22 17.22
C LYS A 96 8.37 2.12 16.11
N GLY A 97 7.97 3.39 16.09
CA GLY A 97 8.37 4.34 15.05
C GLY A 97 7.36 4.37 13.90
N PHE A 98 7.83 4.79 12.73
CA PHE A 98 7.06 4.85 11.49
C PHE A 98 7.17 3.53 10.71
N TYR A 99 6.06 3.03 10.20
CA TYR A 99 5.99 1.94 9.24
C TYR A 99 5.89 2.56 7.85
N LEU A 100 6.91 2.37 7.03
CA LEU A 100 6.99 2.97 5.71
C LEU A 100 6.23 2.07 4.72
N ASP A 101 5.11 2.57 4.22
CA ASP A 101 4.27 1.87 3.24
C ASP A 101 4.84 1.94 1.81
N GLU A 102 5.80 2.84 1.57
CA GLU A 102 6.43 3.10 0.26
C GLU A 102 7.80 2.43 0.15
N ASP A 103 8.20 2.06 -1.08
CA ASP A 103 9.53 1.51 -1.36
C ASP A 103 10.63 2.53 -1.01
N LEU A 104 11.67 2.08 -0.31
CA LEU A 104 12.79 2.95 0.09
C LEU A 104 13.49 3.61 -1.09
N GLU A 105 13.48 2.98 -2.28
CA GLU A 105 14.00 3.56 -3.51
C GLU A 105 13.17 4.75 -3.99
N GLU A 106 11.84 4.69 -3.85
CA GLU A 106 10.95 5.80 -4.20
C GLU A 106 11.16 6.97 -3.24
N ILE A 107 11.22 6.69 -1.93
CA ILE A 107 11.52 7.68 -0.90
C ILE A 107 12.90 8.34 -1.17
N ALA A 108 13.92 7.55 -1.49
CA ALA A 108 15.25 8.04 -1.84
C ALA A 108 15.25 8.95 -3.07
N ALA A 109 14.50 8.59 -4.12
CA ALA A 109 14.36 9.39 -5.33
C ALA A 109 13.71 10.76 -5.01
N VAL A 110 12.70 10.78 -4.16
CA VAL A 110 12.04 12.03 -3.70
C VAL A 110 13.02 12.89 -2.88
N MET A 111 13.76 12.29 -1.95
CA MET A 111 14.78 12.99 -1.16
C MET A 111 15.89 13.59 -2.03
N LEU A 112 16.34 12.85 -3.04
CA LEU A 112 17.34 13.32 -4.00
C LEU A 112 16.79 14.46 -4.88
N ALA A 113 15.53 14.38 -5.31
CA ALA A 113 14.88 15.44 -6.07
C ALA A 113 14.73 16.72 -5.23
N ALA A 114 14.34 16.59 -3.95
CA ALA A 114 14.20 17.72 -3.03
C ALA A 114 15.55 18.42 -2.78
N THR A 115 16.63 17.65 -2.58
CA THR A 115 17.98 18.20 -2.35
C THR A 115 18.58 18.85 -3.60
N LYS A 116 18.41 18.26 -4.78
CA LYS A 116 18.85 18.85 -6.08
C LYS A 116 18.09 20.12 -6.43
N GLY A 117 16.79 20.14 -6.15
CA GLY A 117 15.92 21.28 -6.44
C GLY A 117 16.10 22.43 -5.45
N LYS A 118 16.30 22.17 -4.15
CA LYS A 118 15.92 23.06 -3.02
C LYS A 118 14.40 23.21 -2.87
N ALA A 119 13.65 22.19 -3.28
CA ALA A 119 12.20 22.18 -3.14
C ALA A 119 11.82 21.98 -1.67
N PRO A 120 10.75 22.62 -1.17
CA PRO A 120 10.26 22.32 0.17
C PRO A 120 9.79 20.86 0.23
N LEU A 121 10.20 20.16 1.30
CA LEU A 121 9.79 18.79 1.55
C LEU A 121 8.63 18.78 2.56
N LEU A 122 7.55 18.11 2.19
CA LEU A 122 6.38 17.87 3.04
C LEU A 122 6.35 16.40 3.44
N LEU A 123 5.96 16.16 4.68
CA LEU A 123 5.79 14.82 5.21
C LEU A 123 4.32 14.59 5.52
N LYS A 124 3.80 13.42 5.15
CA LYS A 124 2.52 12.92 5.63
C LYS A 124 2.77 11.65 6.43
N ALA A 125 1.95 11.46 7.45
CA ALA A 125 1.94 10.26 8.28
C ALA A 125 0.60 10.18 9.00
N THR A 126 0.23 8.99 9.46
CA THR A 126 -0.96 8.75 10.27
C THR A 126 -0.61 8.13 11.61
N THR A 127 -1.51 8.21 12.58
CA THR A 127 -1.44 7.39 13.79
C THR A 127 -1.93 5.97 13.48
N GLN A 128 -1.71 5.03 14.39
CA GLN A 128 -2.34 3.69 14.38
C GLN A 128 -3.88 3.66 14.30
N PHE A 129 -4.53 4.82 14.43
CA PHE A 129 -5.98 4.97 14.28
C PHE A 129 -6.38 5.65 12.97
N GLY A 130 -5.42 5.89 12.06
CA GLY A 130 -5.62 6.58 10.79
C GLY A 130 -5.78 8.10 10.91
N GLU A 131 -5.46 8.69 12.07
CA GLU A 131 -5.54 10.15 12.24
C GLU A 131 -4.28 10.82 11.68
N PRO A 132 -4.39 11.94 10.95
CA PRO A 132 -3.23 12.60 10.37
C PRO A 132 -2.30 13.17 11.45
N LEU A 133 -1.00 12.95 11.30
CA LEU A 133 0.03 13.53 12.15
C LEU A 133 0.52 14.87 11.60
N PHE A 134 0.68 15.84 12.50
CA PHE A 134 1.30 17.11 12.17
C PHE A 134 2.82 17.01 12.32
N LEU A 135 3.50 17.00 11.18
CA LEU A 135 4.96 16.98 11.09
C LEU A 135 5.47 18.37 10.72
N GLY A 136 6.51 18.82 11.40
CA GLY A 136 7.15 20.10 11.13
C GLY A 136 8.14 20.04 9.97
N ALA A 137 8.98 21.06 9.86
CA ALA A 137 9.96 21.18 8.79
C ALA A 137 10.86 19.93 8.72
N ALA A 138 11.02 19.41 7.49
CA ALA A 138 11.86 18.27 7.18
C ALA A 138 13.14 18.69 6.46
N ALA A 139 14.24 18.02 6.76
CA ALA A 139 15.53 18.21 6.13
C ALA A 139 16.12 16.85 5.76
N VAL A 140 16.75 16.80 4.58
CA VAL A 140 17.44 15.61 4.08
C VAL A 140 18.93 15.89 4.13
N ASN A 141 19.69 14.96 4.71
CA ASN A 141 21.14 14.92 4.65
C ASN A 141 21.56 13.61 3.96
N ILE A 142 22.54 13.72 3.06
CA ILE A 142 23.16 12.60 2.36
C ILE A 142 24.59 12.52 2.90
N GLU A 143 24.95 11.41 3.56
CA GLU A 143 26.23 11.23 4.26
C GLU A 143 27.01 10.05 3.65
N ASP A 144 28.36 10.10 3.67
CA ASP A 144 29.17 8.95 3.22
C ASP A 144 28.94 7.75 4.17
N GLY A 145 28.32 6.68 3.67
CA GLY A 145 28.00 5.45 4.42
C GLY A 145 26.60 5.40 5.06
N VAL A 146 25.78 6.43 4.89
CA VAL A 146 24.32 6.43 5.09
C VAL A 146 23.72 7.24 3.94
N ASP A 147 23.19 6.55 2.93
CA ASP A 147 22.77 7.20 1.69
C ASP A 147 21.68 8.26 1.93
N TYR A 148 20.77 8.05 2.89
CA TYR A 148 19.68 8.97 3.17
C TYR A 148 19.38 9.10 4.66
N ARG A 149 19.46 10.33 5.19
CA ARG A 149 18.97 10.70 6.53
C ARG A 149 17.91 11.80 6.42
N LEU A 150 16.69 11.47 6.81
CA LEU A 150 15.59 12.41 6.98
C LEU A 150 15.51 12.85 8.43
N THR A 151 15.47 14.15 8.68
CA THR A 151 15.26 14.73 10.02
C THR A 151 14.06 15.67 9.98
N PHE A 152 13.17 15.57 10.96
CA PHE A 152 12.00 16.44 11.04
C PHE A 152 11.58 16.71 12.49
N LEU A 153 10.73 17.72 12.69
CA LEU A 153 10.14 18.01 14.00
C LEU A 153 8.83 17.24 14.15
N PHE A 154 8.71 16.50 15.24
CA PHE A 154 7.47 15.80 15.60
C PHE A 154 6.57 16.67 16.47
N ASP A 155 5.29 16.29 16.61
CA ASP A 155 4.26 17.05 17.33
C ASP A 155 4.66 17.39 18.79
N ASN A 156 5.44 16.51 19.41
CA ASN A 156 5.95 16.61 20.76
C ASN A 156 7.16 17.55 20.90
N GLY A 157 7.53 18.24 19.81
CA GLY A 157 8.64 19.19 19.75
C GLY A 157 10.03 18.55 19.66
N ARG A 158 10.12 17.22 19.54
CA ARG A 158 11.40 16.52 19.38
C ARG A 158 11.79 16.45 17.91
N SER A 159 13.10 16.53 17.66
CA SER A 159 13.65 16.20 16.36
C SER A 159 13.70 14.68 16.22
N TYR A 160 12.99 14.17 15.22
CA TYR A 160 12.98 12.77 14.81
C TYR A 160 13.90 12.59 13.60
N SER A 161 14.48 11.40 13.45
CA SER A 161 15.27 11.02 12.30
C SER A 161 14.91 9.63 11.80
N ILE A 162 14.91 9.45 10.49
CA ILE A 162 14.80 8.17 9.78
C ILE A 162 16.03 8.08 8.87
N SER A 163 16.71 6.94 8.85
CA SER A 163 17.93 6.74 8.08
C SER A 163 17.94 5.36 7.44
N PHE A 164 18.33 5.27 6.17
CA PHE A 164 18.38 4.02 5.42
C PHE A 164 19.38 4.10 4.26
N GLU A 165 19.76 2.95 3.71
CA GLU A 165 20.61 2.79 2.53
C GLU A 165 19.75 2.36 1.34
N ALA A 166 19.84 3.04 0.20
CA ALA A 166 19.00 2.72 -0.96
C ALA A 166 19.57 1.48 -1.67
N GLY A 167 18.71 0.51 -2.00
CA GLY A 167 19.14 -0.77 -2.58
C GLY A 167 19.59 -1.84 -1.55
N TYR A 168 19.66 -1.49 -0.27
CA TYR A 168 19.81 -2.44 0.85
C TYR A 168 18.72 -2.17 1.90
N PRO A 169 17.50 -2.70 1.71
CA PRO A 169 16.34 -2.34 2.51
C PRO A 169 16.37 -2.85 3.95
N ASP A 170 17.30 -3.76 4.28
CA ASP A 170 17.31 -4.52 5.54
C ASP A 170 17.57 -3.67 6.80
N THR A 171 17.97 -2.39 6.65
CA THR A 171 18.31 -1.54 7.81
C THR A 171 17.73 -0.14 7.72
N VAL A 172 16.47 0.02 8.13
CA VAL A 172 15.93 1.33 8.51
C VAL A 172 16.27 1.61 9.98
N THR A 173 16.86 2.77 10.26
CA THR A 173 17.12 3.23 11.63
C THR A 173 16.28 4.44 11.93
N GLN A 174 15.55 4.42 13.05
CA GLN A 174 14.67 5.51 13.46
C GLN A 174 15.00 5.96 14.88
N GLY A 175 14.73 7.23 15.18
CA GLY A 175 15.04 7.75 16.51
C GLY A 175 14.69 9.22 16.70
N PHE A 176 14.91 9.72 17.91
CA PHE A 176 14.73 11.13 18.25
C PHE A 176 15.80 11.65 19.19
N VAL A 177 15.93 12.96 19.27
CA VAL A 177 16.87 13.62 20.20
C VAL A 177 16.20 13.83 21.56
N GLN A 178 16.80 13.29 22.63
CA GLN A 178 16.42 13.56 24.02
C GLN A 178 17.61 14.15 24.79
N SER A 179 17.52 15.43 25.18
CA SER A 179 18.53 16.12 26.01
C SER A 179 19.97 15.94 25.50
N GLY A 180 20.19 16.16 24.20
CA GLY A 180 21.51 16.06 23.57
C GLY A 180 22.01 14.64 23.30
N THR A 181 21.24 13.60 23.66
CA THR A 181 21.51 12.20 23.30
C THR A 181 20.51 11.76 22.23
N ILE A 182 20.99 11.13 21.15
CA ILE A 182 20.12 10.50 20.14
C ILE A 182 19.68 9.14 20.69
N THR A 183 18.38 8.93 20.86
CA THR A 183 17.83 7.59 21.13
C THR A 183 17.53 6.95 19.78
N SER A 184 18.27 5.88 19.43
CA SER A 184 18.01 5.10 18.23
C SER A 184 17.31 3.80 18.60
N GLU A 185 16.28 3.44 17.84
CA GLU A 185 15.69 2.11 17.82
C GLU A 185 15.95 1.55 16.42
N THR A 186 16.68 0.44 16.35
CA THR A 186 16.87 -0.27 15.08
C THR A 186 15.56 -0.98 14.76
N TYR A 187 14.90 -0.58 13.68
CA TYR A 187 13.68 -1.23 13.20
C TYR A 187 14.01 -1.94 11.89
N THR A 188 14.09 -3.26 11.93
CA THR A 188 14.15 -4.08 10.72
C THR A 188 12.73 -4.25 10.22
N ASP A 189 12.40 -3.60 9.11
CA ASP A 189 11.16 -3.89 8.41
C ASP A 189 11.31 -5.26 7.75
N THR A 190 10.57 -6.26 8.27
CA THR A 190 10.54 -7.62 7.71
C THR A 190 9.36 -7.83 6.76
N THR A 191 8.73 -6.74 6.32
CA THR A 191 7.66 -6.84 5.32
C THR A 191 8.31 -7.16 3.98
N ASP A 192 8.16 -8.40 3.51
CA ASP A 192 8.50 -8.79 2.15
C ASP A 192 7.73 -7.86 1.20
N TYR A 193 8.43 -6.90 0.59
CA TYR A 193 7.93 -6.11 -0.52
C TYR A 193 7.77 -7.06 -1.71
N GLU A 194 6.68 -7.83 -1.75
CA GLU A 194 6.28 -8.50 -2.99
C GLU A 194 5.94 -7.40 -4.00
N GLU A 195 6.81 -7.23 -5.00
CA GLU A 195 6.49 -6.48 -6.22
C GLU A 195 5.13 -6.95 -6.76
N ILE A 196 4.13 -6.07 -6.69
CA ILE A 196 2.81 -6.23 -7.36
C ILE A 196 2.76 -5.54 -8.71
#